data_AF-A0A258HHK0-F1
#
_entry.id   AF-A0A258HHK0-F1
#
_cell.length_a   1.000
_cell.length_b   1.000
_cell.length_c   1.000
_cell.angle_alpha   90.00
_cell.angle_beta   90.00
_cell.angle_gamma   90.00
#
_symmetry.space_group_name_H-M   'P 1'
#
loop_
_entity.id
_entity.type
_entity.pdbx_description
1 polymer ?
#
loop_
_entity_poly.entity_id
_entity_poly.type
_entity_poly.pdbx_seq_one_letter_code
_entity_poly.pdbx_strand_id
1 'polypeptide(L)'
;MLLTSLLRRPSSIADDRGNAMIAVIGLLAVTSMITLTVTGATVQALGYTSLSRASVQSNAAAESGVDAMLAALSANACPATGQLTATQGSVDPSLTGSAAAAPFYVSTVAYRISTSAAFTPGCPAEAATQIRIQSTGFAVDEGVADSASAGDASAVQAIYAWTPGANSAAVTGAAVFSYGTPGLANSLELLSFNGNSANVIVAEGNIVCSNSVFVQGDIVAANGNIQL
;
A
#
# COMPACT_ATOMS: atom_id res chain seq x y z
N MET A 1 42.50 86.53 -51.40
CA MET A 1 41.28 85.94 -52.00
C MET A 1 41.48 84.44 -51.99
N LEU A 2 41.02 83.72 -50.94
CA LEU A 2 39.69 83.11 -50.84
C LEU A 2 39.44 82.08 -51.96
N LEU A 3 39.59 80.78 -51.66
CA LEU A 3 38.47 79.85 -51.57
C LEU A 3 38.98 78.44 -51.17
N THR A 4 38.86 78.14 -49.89
CA THR A 4 38.95 76.81 -49.30
C THR A 4 37.62 76.09 -49.57
N SER A 5 37.61 75.15 -50.51
CA SER A 5 36.44 74.30 -50.76
C SER A 5 36.36 73.20 -49.69
N LEU A 6 35.65 73.51 -48.60
CA LEU A 6 35.22 72.54 -47.61
C LEU A 6 34.24 71.55 -48.26
N LEU A 7 34.74 70.36 -48.59
CA LEU A 7 33.92 69.17 -48.81
C LEU A 7 33.20 68.82 -47.52
N ARG A 8 31.97 69.30 -47.39
CA ARG A 8 31.06 68.99 -46.30
C ARG A 8 30.56 67.56 -46.52
N ARG A 9 31.23 66.59 -45.90
CA ARG A 9 30.77 65.21 -45.77
C ARG A 9 29.56 65.21 -44.82
N PRO A 10 28.32 64.95 -45.26
CA PRO A 10 27.23 64.79 -44.31
C PRO A 10 27.48 63.53 -43.49
N SER A 11 27.72 63.71 -42.21
CA SER A 11 27.82 62.67 -41.20
C SER A 11 26.46 62.00 -41.01
N SER A 12 26.34 60.73 -41.39
CA SER A 12 25.14 59.89 -41.25
C SER A 12 24.91 59.42 -39.80
N ILE A 13 24.91 60.34 -38.84
CA ILE A 13 24.74 60.02 -37.40
C ILE A 13 23.24 59.85 -37.04
N ALA A 14 22.33 60.10 -37.99
CA ALA A 14 20.88 60.05 -37.76
C ALA A 14 20.22 58.68 -38.02
N ASP A 15 20.87 57.76 -38.74
CA ASP A 15 20.27 56.46 -39.13
C ASP A 15 20.52 55.30 -38.15
N ASP A 16 21.56 55.38 -37.31
CA ASP A 16 21.89 54.29 -36.37
C ASP A 16 20.89 54.15 -35.22
N ARG A 17 20.12 55.20 -34.89
CA ARG A 17 19.10 55.17 -33.82
C ARG A 17 17.90 54.28 -34.17
N GLY A 18 17.50 54.25 -35.44
CA GLY A 18 16.43 53.37 -35.92
C GLY A 18 16.88 51.91 -35.95
N ASN A 19 18.11 51.67 -36.41
CA ASN A 19 18.68 50.33 -36.48
C ASN A 19 18.94 49.73 -35.09
N ALA A 20 19.34 50.56 -34.11
CA ALA A 20 19.49 50.15 -32.71
C ALA A 20 18.16 49.73 -32.07
N MET A 21 17.06 50.45 -32.35
CA MET A 21 15.74 50.08 -31.82
C MET A 21 15.21 48.78 -32.42
N ILE A 22 15.42 48.55 -33.73
CA ILE A 22 15.03 47.29 -34.39
C ILE A 22 15.82 46.11 -33.81
N ALA A 23 17.12 46.28 -33.54
CA ALA A 23 17.94 45.25 -32.92
C ALA A 23 17.47 44.87 -31.50
N VAL A 24 17.08 45.86 -30.69
CA VAL A 24 16.57 45.62 -29.33
C VAL A 24 15.21 44.92 -29.35
N ILE A 25 14.30 45.33 -30.23
CA ILE A 25 12.98 44.68 -30.36
C ILE A 25 13.15 43.23 -30.82
N GLY A 26 14.06 42.96 -31.77
CA GLY A 26 14.40 41.59 -32.18
C GLY A 26 14.93 40.75 -31.02
N LEU A 27 15.82 41.32 -30.19
CA LEU A 27 16.34 40.63 -29.00
C LEU A 27 15.25 40.38 -27.95
N LEU A 28 14.34 41.33 -27.73
CA LEU A 28 13.20 41.17 -26.83
C LEU A 28 12.22 40.10 -27.33
N ALA A 29 11.97 40.05 -28.64
CA ALA A 29 11.13 39.02 -29.24
C ALA A 29 11.75 37.62 -29.05
N VAL A 30 13.05 37.47 -29.35
CA VAL A 30 13.75 36.19 -29.20
C VAL A 30 13.81 35.75 -27.74
N THR A 31 14.16 36.66 -26.82
CA THR A 31 14.18 36.35 -25.38
C THR A 31 12.79 35.98 -24.87
N SER A 32 11.73 36.64 -25.33
CA SER A 32 10.34 36.28 -24.96
C SER A 32 9.92 34.90 -25.47
N MET A 33 10.34 34.50 -26.67
CA MET A 33 10.09 33.16 -27.18
C MET A 33 10.83 32.10 -26.35
N ILE A 34 12.09 32.37 -25.99
CA ILE A 34 12.88 31.46 -25.15
C ILE A 34 12.24 31.33 -23.76
N THR A 35 11.84 32.43 -23.11
CA THR A 35 11.22 32.37 -21.78
C THR A 35 9.89 31.62 -21.81
N LEU A 36 9.06 31.82 -22.84
CA LEU A 36 7.81 31.06 -23.00
C LEU A 36 8.08 29.57 -23.19
N THR A 37 9.09 29.21 -23.99
CA THR A 37 9.43 27.80 -24.25
C THR A 37 9.97 27.12 -22.99
N VAL A 38 10.86 27.80 -22.26
CA VAL A 38 11.41 27.29 -20.98
C VAL A 38 10.30 27.15 -19.96
N THR A 39 9.42 28.15 -19.84
CA THR A 39 8.29 28.10 -18.90
C THR A 39 7.36 26.94 -19.24
N GLY A 40 7.00 26.76 -20.52
CA GLY A 40 6.19 25.63 -20.98
C GLY A 40 6.84 24.28 -20.66
N ALA A 41 8.14 24.13 -20.92
CA ALA A 41 8.88 22.91 -20.60
C ALA A 41 8.91 22.63 -19.09
N THR A 42 9.06 23.66 -18.26
CA THR A 42 9.04 23.51 -16.79
C THR A 42 7.66 23.10 -16.26
N VAL A 43 6.57 23.68 -16.78
CA VAL A 43 5.20 23.32 -16.38
C VAL A 43 4.90 21.88 -16.77
N GLN A 44 5.30 21.46 -17.98
CA GLN A 44 5.15 20.08 -18.43
C GLN A 44 5.94 19.12 -17.54
N ALA A 45 7.19 19.45 -17.19
CA ALA A 45 8.04 18.63 -16.33
C ALA A 45 7.48 18.51 -14.90
N LEU A 46 6.93 19.60 -14.35
CA LEU A 46 6.24 19.59 -13.06
C LEU A 46 4.98 18.71 -13.09
N GLY A 47 4.22 18.78 -14.19
CA GLY A 47 3.08 17.89 -14.44
C GLY A 47 3.48 16.42 -14.35
N TYR A 48 4.48 15.98 -15.13
CA TYR A 48 4.96 14.59 -15.08
C TYR A 48 5.54 14.17 -13.73
N THR A 49 6.22 15.08 -13.03
CA THR A 49 6.77 14.81 -11.69
C THR A 49 5.65 14.59 -10.68
N SER A 50 4.60 15.41 -10.73
CA SER A 50 3.43 15.26 -9.85
C SER A 50 2.70 13.93 -10.07
N LEU A 51 2.56 13.51 -11.34
CA LEU A 51 1.93 12.24 -11.70
C LEU A 51 2.74 11.04 -11.22
N SER A 52 4.07 11.11 -11.36
CA SER A 52 4.96 10.05 -10.88
C SER A 52 4.88 9.92 -9.37
N ARG A 53 4.82 11.05 -8.64
CA ARG A 53 4.62 11.06 -7.19
C ARG A 53 3.27 10.45 -6.80
N ALA A 54 2.19 10.86 -7.45
CA ALA A 54 0.84 10.32 -7.21
C ALA A 54 0.81 8.80 -7.44
N SER A 55 1.42 8.32 -8.52
CA SER A 55 1.50 6.90 -8.84
C SER A 55 2.26 6.09 -7.78
N VAL A 56 3.37 6.62 -7.26
CA VAL A 56 4.10 5.93 -6.17
C VAL A 56 3.26 5.89 -4.89
N GLN A 57 2.58 6.99 -4.56
CA GLN A 57 1.71 7.04 -3.38
C GLN A 57 0.54 6.06 -3.48
N SER A 58 -0.15 6.03 -4.62
CA SER A 58 -1.30 5.14 -4.83
C SER A 58 -0.90 3.67 -4.85
N ASN A 59 0.26 3.31 -5.41
CA ASN A 59 0.81 1.95 -5.34
C ASN A 59 1.18 1.55 -3.91
N ALA A 60 1.90 2.41 -3.18
CA ALA A 60 2.26 2.14 -1.80
C ALA A 60 1.02 1.99 -0.90
N ALA A 61 0.00 2.83 -1.11
CA ALA A 61 -1.28 2.72 -0.42
C ALA A 61 -2.00 1.40 -0.75
N ALA A 62 -2.00 0.99 -2.03
CA ALA A 62 -2.60 -0.27 -2.45
C ALA A 62 -1.92 -1.48 -1.79
N GLU A 63 -0.59 -1.53 -1.80
CA GLU A 63 0.21 -2.58 -1.13
C GLU A 63 -0.07 -2.61 0.38
N SER A 64 -0.07 -1.44 1.03
CA SER A 64 -0.37 -1.36 2.46
C SER A 64 -1.76 -1.89 2.82
N GLY A 65 -2.75 -1.72 1.94
CA GLY A 65 -4.10 -2.26 2.12
C GLY A 65 -4.18 -3.78 1.95
N VAL A 66 -3.27 -4.40 1.18
CA VAL A 66 -3.14 -5.86 1.11
C VAL A 66 -2.58 -6.38 2.43
N ASP A 67 -1.50 -5.77 2.93
CA ASP A 67 -0.85 -6.16 4.19
C ASP A 67 -1.78 -5.94 5.40
N ALA A 68 -2.51 -4.83 5.44
CA ALA A 68 -3.48 -4.55 6.48
C ALA A 68 -4.62 -5.58 6.49
N MET A 69 -5.11 -6.01 5.32
CA MET A 69 -6.11 -7.06 5.22
C MET A 69 -5.56 -8.42 5.65
N LEU A 70 -4.33 -8.76 5.26
CA LEU A 70 -3.68 -9.99 5.70
C LEU A 70 -3.51 -10.02 7.23
N ALA A 71 -3.07 -8.90 7.82
CA ALA A 71 -2.96 -8.75 9.27
C ALA A 71 -4.33 -8.89 9.96
N ALA A 72 -5.38 -8.25 9.44
CA ALA A 72 -6.74 -8.37 9.97
C ALA A 72 -7.29 -9.81 9.88
N LEU A 73 -6.99 -10.53 8.80
CA LEU A 73 -7.32 -11.94 8.65
C LEU A 73 -6.59 -12.81 9.66
N SER A 74 -5.30 -12.56 9.91
CA SER A 74 -4.52 -13.29 10.93
C SER A 74 -5.00 -13.02 12.37
N ALA A 75 -5.58 -11.85 12.62
CA ALA A 75 -6.10 -11.45 13.92
C ALA A 75 -7.58 -11.85 14.15
N ASN A 76 -8.21 -12.61 13.23
CA ASN A 76 -9.65 -12.90 13.23
C ASN A 76 -10.55 -11.64 13.30
N ALA A 77 -10.04 -10.51 12.80
CA ALA A 77 -10.73 -9.21 12.79
C ALA A 77 -11.32 -8.87 11.41
N CYS A 78 -11.66 -9.89 10.63
CA CYS A 78 -12.19 -9.67 9.29
C CYS A 78 -13.58 -9.00 9.36
N PRO A 79 -13.79 -7.85 8.72
CA PRO A 79 -15.06 -7.14 8.75
C PRO A 79 -16.14 -7.97 8.05
N ALA A 80 -17.37 -7.98 8.58
CA ALA A 80 -18.46 -8.82 8.07
C ALA A 80 -18.76 -8.62 6.56
N THR A 81 -18.42 -7.45 6.00
CA THR A 81 -18.56 -7.11 4.58
C THR A 81 -17.39 -7.57 3.71
N GLY A 82 -16.30 -8.05 4.31
CA GLY A 82 -15.05 -8.39 3.61
C GLY A 82 -14.31 -7.18 3.03
N GLN A 83 -14.64 -5.96 3.49
CA GLN A 83 -14.02 -4.73 3.02
C GLN A 83 -13.37 -3.98 4.19
N LEU A 84 -12.09 -3.67 4.05
CA LEU A 84 -11.35 -2.77 4.93
C LEU A 84 -11.05 -1.49 4.18
N THR A 85 -11.45 -0.36 4.76
CA THR A 85 -11.15 0.96 4.23
C THR A 85 -10.37 1.72 5.28
N ALA A 86 -9.23 2.28 4.89
CA ALA A 86 -8.57 3.32 5.68
C ALA A 86 -8.80 4.66 5.01
N THR A 87 -9.03 5.67 5.83
CA THR A 87 -9.06 7.06 5.39
C THR A 87 -7.71 7.71 5.64
N GLN A 88 -7.44 8.81 4.93
CA GLN A 88 -6.23 9.59 5.15
C GLN A 88 -6.07 10.06 6.60
N GLY A 89 -7.17 10.44 7.27
CA GLY A 89 -7.16 10.80 8.68
C GLY A 89 -6.81 9.65 9.63
N SER A 90 -6.88 8.40 9.16
CA SER A 90 -6.43 7.22 9.94
C SER A 90 -4.91 7.05 9.91
N VAL A 91 -4.25 7.59 8.88
CA VAL A 91 -2.80 7.51 8.69
C VAL A 91 -2.12 8.77 9.22
N ASP A 92 -2.73 9.93 8.99
CA ASP A 92 -2.28 11.23 9.51
C ASP A 92 -3.39 11.87 10.36
N PRO A 93 -3.30 11.78 11.70
CA PRO A 93 -4.27 12.38 12.62
C PRO A 93 -4.30 13.92 12.58
N SER A 94 -3.30 14.56 11.94
CA SER A 94 -3.26 16.02 11.80
C SER A 94 -4.17 16.54 10.68
N LEU A 95 -4.55 15.67 9.73
CA LEU A 95 -5.53 15.99 8.70
C LEU A 95 -6.93 16.07 9.33
N THR A 96 -7.68 17.11 8.96
CA THR A 96 -9.06 17.31 9.42
C THR A 96 -9.98 17.64 8.24
N GLY A 97 -11.30 17.48 8.43
CA GLY A 97 -12.30 17.80 7.42
C GLY A 97 -12.32 16.84 6.23
N SER A 98 -12.65 17.36 5.04
CA SER A 98 -12.85 16.54 3.83
C SER A 98 -11.57 15.82 3.36
N ALA A 99 -10.38 16.38 3.63
CA ALA A 99 -9.10 15.74 3.33
C ALA A 99 -8.87 14.49 4.19
N ALA A 100 -9.28 14.52 5.46
CA ALA A 100 -9.19 13.38 6.36
C ALA A 100 -10.18 12.26 6.03
N ALA A 101 -11.31 12.62 5.41
CA ALA A 101 -12.35 11.68 4.98
C ALA A 101 -12.04 11.02 3.61
N ALA A 102 -11.04 11.50 2.88
CA ALA A 102 -10.62 10.89 1.62
C ALA A 102 -10.10 9.46 1.87
N PRO A 103 -10.44 8.49 0.99
CA PRO A 103 -9.94 7.12 1.12
C PRO A 103 -8.42 7.11 0.89
N PHE A 104 -7.68 6.40 1.73
CA PHE A 104 -6.26 6.11 1.52
C PHE A 104 -6.10 4.77 0.81
N TYR A 105 -6.79 3.73 1.30
CA TYR A 105 -6.97 2.48 0.57
C TYR A 105 -8.36 1.89 0.81
N VAL A 106 -8.80 1.09 -0.16
CA VAL A 106 -9.98 0.22 -0.06
C VAL A 106 -9.56 -1.19 -0.44
N SER A 107 -9.51 -2.07 0.55
CA SER A 107 -9.16 -3.48 0.39
C SER A 107 -10.41 -4.35 0.50
N THR A 108 -10.58 -5.28 -0.43
CA THR A 108 -11.67 -6.24 -0.49
C THR A 108 -11.08 -7.64 -0.51
N VAL A 109 -11.66 -8.54 0.28
CA VAL A 109 -11.29 -9.95 0.30
C VAL A 109 -12.38 -10.79 -0.34
N ALA A 110 -11.96 -11.78 -1.10
CA ALA A 110 -12.79 -12.85 -1.60
C ALA A 110 -12.08 -14.19 -1.36
N TYR A 111 -12.84 -15.25 -1.19
CA TYR A 111 -12.30 -16.59 -0.94
C TYR A 111 -12.87 -17.60 -1.92
N ARG A 112 -12.19 -18.74 -2.04
CA ARG A 112 -12.71 -19.92 -2.75
C ARG A 112 -12.39 -21.19 -1.99
N ILE A 113 -13.30 -22.16 -2.07
CA ILE A 113 -13.24 -23.44 -1.37
C ILE A 113 -12.39 -24.45 -2.15
N SER A 114 -12.30 -24.31 -3.47
CA SER A 114 -11.44 -25.12 -4.32
C SER A 114 -10.83 -24.28 -5.44
N THR A 115 -9.75 -24.79 -6.05
CA THR A 115 -9.06 -24.14 -7.18
C THR A 115 -9.95 -23.94 -8.41
N SER A 116 -11.03 -24.71 -8.51
CA SER A 116 -12.00 -24.64 -9.62
C SER A 116 -13.27 -23.87 -9.28
N ALA A 117 -13.45 -23.43 -8.03
CA ALA A 117 -14.59 -22.63 -7.60
C ALA A 117 -14.38 -21.13 -7.89
N ALA A 118 -15.48 -20.42 -8.08
CA ALA A 118 -15.47 -18.96 -8.20
C ALA A 118 -15.08 -18.30 -6.86
N PHE A 119 -14.52 -17.09 -6.95
CA PHE A 119 -14.24 -16.29 -5.76
C PHE A 119 -15.53 -15.67 -5.23
N THR A 120 -15.89 -16.02 -3.99
CA THR A 120 -17.01 -15.44 -3.26
C THR A 120 -16.49 -14.25 -2.45
N PRO A 121 -17.07 -13.05 -2.59
CA PRO A 121 -16.69 -11.90 -1.77
C PRO A 121 -17.07 -12.13 -0.30
N GLY A 122 -16.21 -11.68 0.61
CA GLY A 122 -16.40 -11.83 2.05
C GLY A 122 -15.22 -12.51 2.75
N CYS A 123 -15.31 -12.59 4.07
CA CYS A 123 -14.31 -13.27 4.89
C CYS A 123 -14.23 -14.77 4.56
N PRO A 124 -13.02 -15.35 4.59
CA PRO A 124 -12.84 -16.77 4.28
C PRO A 124 -13.63 -17.66 5.24
N ALA A 125 -14.37 -18.60 4.69
CA ALA A 125 -14.99 -19.68 5.45
C ALA A 125 -13.94 -20.72 5.89
N GLU A 126 -14.26 -21.53 6.90
CA GLU A 126 -13.43 -22.67 7.37
C GLU A 126 -13.03 -23.65 6.24
N ALA A 127 -13.81 -23.73 5.17
CA ALA A 127 -13.50 -24.59 4.02
C ALA A 127 -12.71 -23.87 2.91
N ALA A 128 -12.37 -22.59 3.07
CA ALA A 128 -11.61 -21.86 2.08
C ALA A 128 -10.21 -22.45 1.93
N THR A 129 -9.75 -22.60 0.69
CA THR A 129 -8.38 -23.06 0.38
C THR A 129 -7.52 -21.95 -0.19
N GLN A 130 -8.15 -20.90 -0.74
CA GLN A 130 -7.47 -19.75 -1.30
C GLN A 130 -8.25 -18.47 -1.01
N ILE A 131 -7.50 -17.40 -0.76
CA ILE A 131 -8.02 -16.04 -0.62
C ILE A 131 -7.44 -15.16 -1.71
N ARG A 132 -8.23 -14.17 -2.12
CA ARG A 132 -7.87 -13.12 -3.04
C ARG A 132 -8.14 -11.80 -2.36
N ILE A 133 -7.07 -11.04 -2.15
CA ILE A 133 -7.14 -9.71 -1.60
C ILE A 133 -6.93 -8.76 -2.77
N GLN A 134 -7.87 -7.85 -2.97
CA GLN A 134 -7.79 -6.80 -3.96
C GLN A 134 -7.87 -5.46 -3.24
N SER A 135 -6.80 -4.69 -3.33
CA SER A 135 -6.67 -3.39 -2.67
C SER A 135 -6.50 -2.29 -3.71
N THR A 136 -7.30 -1.24 -3.60
CA THR A 136 -7.17 -0.02 -4.39
C THR A 136 -6.64 1.08 -3.48
N GLY A 137 -5.44 1.59 -3.75
CA GLY A 137 -4.83 2.72 -3.06
C GLY A 137 -5.06 4.03 -3.81
N PHE A 138 -5.13 5.13 -3.06
CA PHE A 138 -5.37 6.47 -3.57
C PHE A 138 -4.23 7.40 -3.18
N ALA A 139 -3.81 8.27 -4.09
CA ALA A 139 -2.80 9.29 -3.83
C ALA A 139 -3.37 10.41 -2.94
N VAL A 140 -2.52 10.95 -2.07
CA VAL A 140 -2.86 12.08 -1.20
C VAL A 140 -2.92 13.37 -2.00
N ASP A 141 -1.91 13.53 -2.88
CA ASP A 141 -1.77 14.66 -3.78
C ASP A 141 -1.99 14.17 -5.22
N GLU A 142 -3.16 14.48 -5.78
CA GLU A 142 -3.48 14.18 -7.17
C GLU A 142 -2.53 14.91 -8.13
N GLY A 143 -2.27 14.29 -9.29
CA GLY A 143 -1.47 14.91 -10.34
C GLY A 143 -2.13 16.17 -10.89
N VAL A 144 -1.37 17.26 -11.04
CA VAL A 144 -1.90 18.58 -11.46
C VAL A 144 -2.12 18.73 -12.97
N ALA A 145 -2.02 17.64 -13.74
CA ALA A 145 -2.17 17.68 -15.20
C ALA A 145 -3.56 17.18 -15.62
N ASP A 146 -4.29 18.01 -16.38
CA ASP A 146 -5.68 17.80 -16.88
C ASP A 146 -5.95 16.44 -17.58
N SER A 147 -4.92 15.64 -17.87
CA SER A 147 -5.02 14.42 -18.66
C SER A 147 -4.80 13.11 -17.88
N ALA A 148 -4.46 13.17 -16.58
CA ALA A 148 -3.86 12.01 -15.95
C ALA A 148 -4.28 11.78 -14.50
N SER A 149 -5.58 11.54 -14.30
CA SER A 149 -6.05 10.79 -13.12
C SER A 149 -5.54 9.34 -13.08
N ALA A 150 -4.80 8.90 -14.10
CA ALA A 150 -4.22 7.57 -14.23
C ALA A 150 -3.14 7.23 -13.19
N GLY A 151 -2.64 8.22 -12.44
CA GLY A 151 -1.70 8.00 -11.33
C GLY A 151 -2.33 8.08 -9.94
N ASP A 152 -3.56 8.59 -9.84
CA ASP A 152 -4.16 8.95 -8.55
C ASP A 152 -4.76 7.74 -7.83
N ALA A 153 -5.06 6.66 -8.56
CA ALA A 153 -5.49 5.39 -8.00
C ALA A 153 -4.73 4.23 -8.63
N SER A 154 -4.33 3.26 -7.80
CA SER A 154 -3.72 2.01 -8.25
C SER A 154 -4.39 0.84 -7.56
N ALA A 155 -4.57 -0.27 -8.29
CA ALA A 155 -5.16 -1.49 -7.77
C ALA A 155 -4.15 -2.63 -7.81
N VAL A 156 -3.93 -3.26 -6.66
CA VAL A 156 -3.07 -4.43 -6.49
C VAL A 156 -3.94 -5.61 -6.09
N GLN A 157 -3.65 -6.76 -6.68
CA GLN A 157 -4.33 -8.01 -6.36
C GLN A 157 -3.29 -9.07 -5.98
N ALA A 158 -3.54 -9.73 -4.85
CA ALA A 158 -2.74 -10.85 -4.38
C ALA A 158 -3.65 -12.06 -4.11
N ILE A 159 -3.20 -13.25 -4.53
CA ILE A 159 -3.89 -14.52 -4.27
C ILE A 159 -2.97 -15.37 -3.41
N TYR A 160 -3.45 -15.74 -2.23
CA TYR A 160 -2.73 -16.57 -1.27
C TYR A 160 -3.40 -17.93 -1.13
N ALA A 161 -2.60 -18.97 -0.88
CA ALA A 161 -3.11 -20.20 -0.31
C ALA A 161 -3.56 -19.91 1.12
N TRP A 162 -4.82 -20.22 1.42
CA TRP A 162 -5.40 -20.07 2.73
C TRP A 162 -5.53 -21.45 3.34
N THR A 163 -4.73 -21.72 4.34
CA THR A 163 -5.01 -22.79 5.28
C THR A 163 -5.85 -22.16 6.39
N PRO A 164 -7.10 -22.59 6.60
CA PRO A 164 -7.87 -22.24 7.80
C PRO A 164 -6.97 -22.55 9.00
N GLY A 165 -6.54 -21.50 9.69
CA GLY A 165 -5.31 -21.58 10.45
C GLY A 165 -5.17 -20.47 11.46
N ALA A 166 -6.08 -20.45 12.43
CA ALA A 166 -5.67 -20.27 13.81
C ALA A 166 -6.58 -21.12 14.69
N ASN A 167 -6.01 -22.15 15.30
CA ASN A 167 -6.55 -22.76 16.50
C ASN A 167 -7.10 -21.65 17.40
N SER A 168 -8.38 -21.72 17.73
CA SER A 168 -9.00 -20.88 18.77
C SER A 168 -8.41 -21.16 20.16
N ALA A 169 -7.37 -21.99 20.28
CA ALA A 169 -6.50 -21.95 21.42
C ALA A 169 -5.65 -20.67 21.31
N ALA A 170 -6.14 -19.60 21.93
CA ALA A 170 -5.37 -18.39 22.18
C ALA A 170 -3.93 -18.77 22.55
N VAL A 171 -2.94 -18.27 21.80
CA VAL A 171 -1.53 -18.35 22.18
C VAL A 171 -1.29 -17.33 23.31
N THR A 172 -1.93 -17.60 24.43
CA THR A 172 -1.70 -16.95 25.72
C THR A 172 -1.69 -18.08 26.75
N GLY A 173 -0.54 -18.78 26.84
CA GLY A 173 -0.34 -19.81 27.87
C GLY A 173 -0.50 -21.25 27.42
N ALA A 174 -0.06 -21.63 26.21
CA ALA A 174 0.23 -23.05 25.97
C ALA A 174 1.38 -23.48 26.90
N ALA A 175 1.11 -24.45 27.77
CA ALA A 175 2.13 -25.05 28.64
C ALA A 175 3.12 -25.87 27.80
N VAL A 176 2.67 -26.47 26.70
CA VAL A 176 3.50 -27.22 25.76
C VAL A 176 3.11 -26.87 24.33
N PHE A 177 4.08 -26.42 23.55
CA PHE A 177 3.93 -26.15 22.12
C PHE A 177 4.96 -26.99 21.36
N SER A 178 4.50 -27.79 20.38
CA SER A 178 5.37 -28.69 19.62
C SER A 178 5.05 -28.70 18.13
N TYR A 179 6.09 -28.79 17.32
CA TYR A 179 6.03 -29.17 15.90
C TYR A 179 6.55 -30.62 15.81
N GLY A 180 5.66 -31.58 15.55
CA GLY A 180 5.98 -33.01 15.44
C GLY A 180 5.03 -33.89 16.26
N THR A 181 5.45 -35.12 16.55
CA THR A 181 4.69 -36.08 17.37
C THR A 181 5.21 -36.08 18.81
N PRO A 182 4.77 -35.16 19.70
CA PRO A 182 5.16 -35.23 21.09
C PRO A 182 4.51 -36.46 21.74
N GLY A 183 5.35 -37.31 22.32
CA GLY A 183 4.88 -38.36 23.23
C GLY A 183 4.68 -37.76 24.61
N LEU A 184 3.44 -37.65 25.07
CA LEU A 184 3.15 -37.37 26.47
C LEU A 184 3.12 -38.71 27.19
N ALA A 185 4.16 -38.99 27.97
CA ALA A 185 4.32 -40.28 28.65
C ALA A 185 4.81 -40.14 30.08
N ASN A 186 4.66 -41.22 30.86
CA ASN A 186 5.18 -41.39 32.22
C ASN A 186 4.52 -40.49 33.27
N SER A 187 3.19 -40.59 33.43
CA SER A 187 2.47 -39.89 34.51
C SER A 187 2.66 -38.37 34.49
N LEU A 188 2.64 -37.79 33.30
CA LEU A 188 2.74 -36.34 33.15
C LEU A 188 1.45 -35.69 33.67
N GLU A 189 1.61 -34.79 34.64
CA GLU A 189 0.52 -34.00 35.21
C GLU A 189 0.73 -32.52 34.86
N LEU A 190 -0.16 -31.99 34.03
CA LEU A 190 -0.21 -30.58 33.67
C LEU A 190 -1.36 -29.93 34.43
N LEU A 191 -1.02 -29.22 35.50
CA LEU A 191 -1.98 -28.54 36.36
C LEU A 191 -2.12 -27.06 35.95
N SER A 192 -3.34 -26.55 36.04
CA SER A 192 -3.59 -25.12 35.88
C SER A 192 -3.02 -24.37 37.10
N PHE A 193 -2.36 -23.23 36.87
CA PHE A 193 -1.83 -22.38 37.95
C PHE A 193 -2.27 -20.94 37.74
N ASN A 194 -2.78 -20.30 38.80
CA ASN A 194 -3.29 -18.92 38.78
C ASN A 194 -4.38 -18.65 37.72
N GLY A 195 -5.25 -19.62 37.45
CA GLY A 195 -6.36 -19.45 36.50
C GLY A 195 -5.97 -19.60 35.02
N ASN A 196 -4.71 -19.91 34.71
CA ASN A 196 -4.27 -20.27 33.36
C ASN A 196 -4.37 -21.79 33.16
N SER A 197 -5.18 -22.21 32.18
CA SER A 197 -5.28 -23.61 31.74
C SER A 197 -3.96 -24.08 31.13
N ALA A 198 -3.54 -25.30 31.46
CA ALA A 198 -2.30 -25.88 30.94
C ALA A 198 -2.54 -26.49 29.55
N ASN A 199 -2.69 -25.62 28.54
CA ASN A 199 -3.05 -26.05 27.19
C ASN A 199 -1.85 -26.68 26.47
N VAL A 200 -2.10 -27.76 25.75
CA VAL A 200 -1.09 -28.44 24.91
C VAL A 200 -1.49 -28.26 23.46
N ILE A 201 -0.61 -27.65 22.68
CA ILE A 201 -0.86 -27.36 21.26
C ILE A 201 0.21 -28.04 20.41
N VAL A 202 -0.24 -28.84 19.45
CA VAL A 202 0.61 -29.47 18.45
C VAL A 202 0.20 -28.97 17.08
N ALA A 203 1.10 -28.19 16.46
CA ALA A 203 0.82 -27.52 15.20
C ALA A 203 0.81 -28.49 14.01
N GLU A 204 1.68 -29.51 14.04
CA GLU A 204 1.77 -30.55 13.00
C GLU A 204 2.19 -31.87 13.65
N GLY A 205 1.46 -32.97 13.39
CA GLY A 205 1.80 -34.30 13.92
C GLY A 205 0.80 -34.85 14.94
N ASN A 206 0.92 -36.15 15.22
CA ASN A 206 0.03 -36.89 16.13
C ASN A 206 0.46 -36.74 17.59
N ILE A 207 -0.53 -36.65 18.48
CA ILE A 207 -0.32 -36.66 19.92
C ILE A 207 -0.51 -38.08 20.43
N VAL A 208 0.50 -38.65 21.07
CA VAL A 208 0.40 -39.97 21.71
C VAL A 208 0.45 -39.77 23.22
N CYS A 209 -0.68 -39.99 23.87
CA CYS A 209 -0.77 -40.07 25.32
C CYS A 209 -0.50 -41.52 25.74
N SER A 210 0.54 -41.75 26.53
CA SER A 210 0.92 -43.09 26.99
C SER A 210 1.08 -43.11 28.50
N ASN A 211 0.27 -43.92 29.19
CA ASN A 211 0.29 -44.11 30.65
C ASN A 211 -0.02 -42.83 31.45
N SER A 212 -1.27 -42.74 31.92
CA SER A 212 -1.74 -41.83 32.98
C SER A 212 -1.37 -40.35 32.81
N VAL A 213 -1.64 -39.79 31.64
CA VAL A 213 -1.46 -38.34 31.40
C VAL A 213 -2.70 -37.60 31.92
N PHE A 214 -2.49 -36.60 32.79
CA PHE A 214 -3.55 -35.74 33.31
C PHE A 214 -3.26 -34.29 32.89
N VAL A 215 -4.14 -33.72 32.07
CA VAL A 215 -4.04 -32.34 31.59
C VAL A 215 -5.27 -31.57 32.04
N GLN A 216 -5.04 -30.57 32.90
CA GLN A 216 -6.06 -29.63 33.33
C GLN A 216 -6.07 -28.42 32.36
N GLY A 217 -6.47 -28.70 31.12
CA GLY A 217 -6.48 -27.77 30.00
C GLY A 217 -6.90 -28.46 28.71
N ASP A 218 -6.88 -27.72 27.59
CA ASP A 218 -7.27 -28.25 26.28
C ASP A 218 -6.07 -28.84 25.54
N ILE A 219 -6.30 -29.97 24.86
CA ILE A 219 -5.34 -30.59 23.94
C ILE A 219 -5.82 -30.31 22.52
N VAL A 220 -5.02 -29.59 21.74
CA VAL A 220 -5.35 -29.23 20.36
C VAL A 220 -4.29 -29.76 19.41
N ALA A 221 -4.70 -30.65 18.50
CA ALA A 221 -3.91 -31.12 17.37
C ALA A 221 -4.43 -30.45 16.10
N ALA A 222 -3.67 -29.50 15.55
CA ALA A 222 -4.11 -28.68 14.41
C ALA A 222 -4.07 -29.45 13.07
N ASN A 223 -3.08 -30.33 12.90
CA ASN A 223 -2.88 -31.16 11.71
C ASN A 223 -2.42 -32.58 12.10
N GLY A 224 -3.16 -33.24 13.00
CA GLY A 224 -2.82 -34.60 13.44
C GLY A 224 -3.93 -35.26 14.26
N ASN A 225 -3.73 -36.52 14.61
CA ASN A 225 -4.66 -37.30 15.42
C ASN A 225 -4.23 -37.35 16.88
N ILE A 226 -5.20 -37.49 17.79
CA ILE A 226 -4.97 -37.70 19.22
C ILE A 226 -5.16 -39.19 19.51
N GLN A 227 -4.09 -39.87 19.92
CA GLN A 227 -4.11 -41.27 20.35
C GLN A 227 -3.99 -41.31 21.87
N LEU A 228 -4.99 -41.92 22.51
CA LEU A 228 -5.08 -42.12 23.97
C LEU A 228 -4.60 -43.51 24.37
#